data_AF-A0AAX3UH34-F1
#
_entry.id   AF-A0AAX3UH34-F1
#
_cell.length_a   1.000
_cell.length_b   1.000
_cell.length_c   1.000
_cell.angle_alpha   90.00
_cell.angle_beta   90.00
_cell.angle_gamma   90.00
#
_symmetry.space_group_name_H-M   'P 1'
#
loop_
_entity.id
_entity.type
_entity.pdbx_description
1 polymer ?
#
loop_
_entity_poly.entity_id
_entity_poly.type
_entity_poly.pdbx_seq_one_letter_code
_entity_poly.pdbx_strand_id
1 'polypeptide(L)'
;MLKKVIKSSVLGGKLKVDFNSYTRKYKVLLYSAIGKKDATVIAEGEVPVDQDVVNLDYAGMKYAFKMQKGGKYFWVSSAKQKDGAKSQSPVSVVYNPEIARLDPTKVDPNTGKTTELEQIKAYSKKPKAVWLTEGGLKAIIATDYLPMRFNQQQLDVIGRDFLAVGGVSQYSHFLPMLKKLNVTSVTTAYDMDFQENQQVKDNYRKLLKMLKQHGYKVRFANWDLSKAKGIDDALVKGIEINFKEI
;
A
#
# COMPACT_ATOMS: atom_id res chain seq x y z
N MET A 1 -36.42 -40.16 9.60
CA MET A 1 -35.09 -39.99 8.95
C MET A 1 -35.29 -39.82 7.45
N LEU A 2 -35.23 -38.58 6.93
CA LEU A 2 -35.29 -38.32 5.49
C LEU A 2 -33.87 -38.06 4.99
N LYS A 3 -33.22 -39.12 4.48
CA LYS A 3 -32.02 -39.00 3.66
C LYS A 3 -32.45 -38.41 2.32
N LYS A 4 -32.27 -37.10 2.14
CA LYS A 4 -32.42 -36.45 0.84
C LYS A 4 -31.18 -36.83 0.02
N VAL A 5 -31.34 -37.82 -0.85
CA VAL A 5 -30.38 -38.15 -1.90
C VAL A 5 -30.29 -36.92 -2.82
N ILE A 6 -29.21 -36.15 -2.70
CA ILE A 6 -28.91 -35.07 -3.63
C ILE A 6 -28.38 -35.76 -4.89
N LYS A 7 -29.20 -35.73 -5.96
CA LYS A 7 -28.81 -36.22 -7.29
C LYS A 7 -27.47 -35.59 -7.69
N SER A 8 -26.49 -36.43 -7.99
CA SER A 8 -25.11 -36.07 -8.34
C SER A 8 -24.95 -35.40 -9.71
N SER A 9 -26.02 -34.84 -10.29
CA SER A 9 -26.02 -34.34 -11.67
C SER A 9 -26.29 -32.84 -11.81
N VAL A 10 -26.37 -32.07 -10.71
CA VAL A 10 -26.44 -30.60 -10.78
C VAL A 10 -25.72 -29.96 -9.59
N LEU A 11 -24.39 -29.81 -9.67
CA LEU A 11 -23.64 -28.94 -8.76
C LEU A 11 -22.80 -27.94 -9.57
N GLY A 12 -23.45 -27.30 -10.55
CA GLY A 12 -23.01 -25.96 -10.96
C GLY A 12 -23.21 -25.05 -9.75
N GLY A 13 -22.14 -24.50 -9.21
CA GLY A 13 -22.19 -23.61 -8.06
C GLY A 13 -20.92 -22.79 -8.00
N LYS A 14 -21.01 -21.57 -7.48
CA LYS A 14 -19.84 -20.69 -7.37
C LYS A 14 -19.17 -20.93 -6.03
N LEU A 15 -17.90 -21.30 -6.05
CA LEU A 15 -17.06 -21.34 -4.85
C LEU A 15 -16.49 -19.94 -4.57
N LYS A 16 -16.53 -19.54 -3.31
CA LYS A 16 -15.85 -18.33 -2.81
C LYS A 16 -15.00 -18.73 -1.61
N VAL A 17 -13.75 -18.28 -1.59
CA VAL A 17 -12.86 -18.44 -0.44
C VAL A 17 -12.71 -17.08 0.22
N ASP A 18 -13.12 -16.98 1.48
CA ASP A 18 -12.80 -15.85 2.33
C ASP A 18 -11.56 -16.23 3.15
N PHE A 19 -10.47 -15.48 3.00
CA PHE A 19 -9.19 -15.74 3.67
C PHE A 19 -8.69 -14.47 4.36
N ASN A 20 -8.31 -14.58 5.63
CA ASN A 20 -7.68 -13.51 6.38
C ASN A 20 -6.16 -13.72 6.37
N SER A 21 -5.42 -12.81 5.74
CA SER A 21 -3.96 -12.91 5.60
C SER A 21 -3.18 -12.75 6.90
N TYR A 22 -3.75 -12.09 7.91
CA TYR A 22 -3.09 -11.86 9.20
C TYR A 22 -3.23 -13.05 10.13
N THR A 23 -4.43 -13.65 10.19
CA THR A 23 -4.71 -14.82 11.05
C THR A 23 -4.57 -16.15 10.32
N ARG A 24 -4.36 -16.13 9.00
CA ARG A 24 -4.33 -17.29 8.10
C ARG A 24 -5.57 -18.19 8.15
N LYS A 25 -6.69 -17.66 8.66
CA LYS A 25 -7.97 -18.37 8.72
C LYS A 25 -8.72 -18.27 7.41
N TYR A 26 -9.39 -19.35 7.01
CA TYR A 26 -10.19 -19.41 5.80
C TYR A 26 -11.60 -19.97 6.04
N LYS A 27 -12.53 -19.57 5.17
CA LYS A 27 -13.85 -20.17 4.98
C LYS A 27 -14.12 -20.35 3.49
N VAL A 28 -14.62 -21.52 3.12
CA VAL A 28 -15.06 -21.82 1.75
C VAL A 28 -16.57 -21.89 1.71
N LEU A 29 -17.15 -21.06 0.84
CA LEU A 29 -18.59 -20.90 0.65
C LEU A 29 -18.99 -21.45 -0.72
N LEU A 30 -19.99 -22.32 -0.74
CA LEU A 30 -20.62 -22.81 -1.97
C LEU A 30 -21.97 -22.11 -2.16
N TYR A 31 -22.12 -21.41 -3.28
CA TYR A 31 -23.37 -20.81 -3.71
C TYR A 31 -24.07 -21.70 -4.73
N SER A 32 -25.36 -21.97 -4.52
CA SER A 32 -26.21 -22.70 -5.49
C SER A 32 -26.33 -21.94 -6.80
N ALA A 33 -26.21 -22.61 -7.96
CA ALA A 33 -26.48 -21.97 -9.27
C ALA A 33 -27.97 -21.69 -9.52
N ILE A 34 -28.87 -22.36 -8.79
CA ILE A 34 -30.31 -22.18 -8.96
C ILE A 34 -30.80 -21.29 -7.83
N GLY A 35 -31.20 -20.08 -8.20
CA GLY A 35 -31.65 -18.95 -7.39
C GLY A 35 -31.93 -19.24 -5.91
N LYS A 36 -30.98 -18.85 -5.05
CA LYS A 36 -31.19 -18.23 -3.73
C LYS A 36 -29.84 -17.74 -3.19
N LYS A 37 -29.87 -16.63 -2.43
CA LYS A 37 -28.72 -15.91 -1.85
C LYS A 37 -27.95 -16.70 -0.78
N ASP A 38 -28.28 -17.97 -0.55
CA ASP A 38 -27.82 -18.74 0.59
C ASP A 38 -26.51 -19.46 0.24
N ALA A 39 -25.46 -19.14 0.99
CA ALA A 39 -24.16 -19.75 0.89
C ALA A 39 -24.03 -20.85 1.95
N THR A 40 -23.57 -22.04 1.55
CA THR A 40 -23.23 -23.10 2.50
C THR A 40 -21.73 -23.05 2.77
N VAL A 41 -21.33 -23.01 4.04
CA VAL A 41 -19.92 -23.20 4.41
C VAL A 41 -19.58 -24.68 4.22
N ILE A 42 -18.64 -24.97 3.32
CA ILE A 42 -18.24 -26.33 2.99
C ILE A 42 -16.86 -26.70 3.56
N ALA A 43 -16.06 -25.71 3.98
CA ALA A 43 -14.80 -25.92 4.69
C ALA A 43 -14.42 -24.67 5.49
N GLU A 44 -13.76 -24.86 6.62
CA GLU A 44 -13.12 -23.79 7.41
C GLU A 44 -11.86 -24.32 8.09
N GLY A 45 -10.90 -23.44 8.34
CA GLY A 45 -9.66 -23.82 9.00
C GLY A 45 -8.63 -22.70 9.04
N GLU A 46 -7.40 -23.07 9.38
CA GLU A 46 -6.23 -22.19 9.40
C GLU A 46 -5.14 -22.81 8.52
N VAL A 47 -4.50 -21.99 7.69
CA VAL A 47 -3.43 -22.45 6.80
C VAL A 47 -2.10 -22.38 7.56
N PRO A 48 -1.33 -23.47 7.70
CA PRO A 48 0.01 -23.44 8.26
C PRO A 48 0.92 -22.46 7.52
N VAL A 49 1.89 -21.84 8.22
CA VAL A 49 2.74 -20.76 7.68
C VAL A 49 3.58 -21.19 6.47
N ASP A 50 3.94 -22.47 6.43
CA ASP A 50 4.76 -23.13 5.40
C ASP A 50 3.94 -23.65 4.20
N GLN A 51 2.62 -23.48 4.20
CA GLN A 51 1.74 -23.97 3.15
C GLN A 51 1.06 -22.83 2.39
N ASP A 52 1.06 -22.92 1.06
CA ASP A 52 0.41 -21.95 0.16
C ASP A 52 -0.70 -22.62 -0.68
N VAL A 53 -0.99 -23.91 -0.47
CA VAL A 53 -2.06 -24.65 -1.15
C VAL A 53 -2.87 -25.43 -0.11
N VAL A 54 -4.19 -25.32 -0.18
CA VAL A 54 -5.11 -26.09 0.66
C VAL A 54 -5.94 -26.99 -0.23
N ASN A 55 -5.82 -28.31 -0.02
CA ASN A 55 -6.62 -29.33 -0.69
C ASN A 55 -7.85 -29.65 0.16
N LEU A 56 -9.01 -29.74 -0.49
CA LEU A 56 -10.30 -29.92 0.16
C LEU A 56 -11.16 -30.92 -0.62
N ASP A 57 -12.08 -31.55 0.08
CA ASP A 57 -13.07 -32.48 -0.48
C ASP A 57 -14.46 -32.11 0.06
N TYR A 58 -15.43 -32.01 -0.84
CA TYR A 58 -16.83 -31.84 -0.47
C TYR A 58 -17.70 -32.69 -1.40
N ALA A 59 -18.49 -33.59 -0.80
CA ALA A 59 -19.36 -34.52 -1.51
C ALA A 59 -18.64 -35.36 -2.58
N GLY A 60 -17.37 -35.72 -2.35
CA GLY A 60 -16.54 -36.51 -3.28
C GLY A 60 -15.94 -35.70 -4.43
N MET A 61 -16.14 -34.38 -4.43
CA MET A 61 -15.47 -33.47 -5.36
C MET A 61 -14.25 -32.86 -4.68
N LYS A 62 -13.07 -33.09 -5.28
CA LYS A 62 -11.82 -32.50 -4.83
C LYS A 62 -11.65 -31.11 -5.42
N TYR A 63 -11.30 -30.15 -4.57
CA TYR A 63 -10.93 -28.80 -4.97
C TYR A 63 -9.72 -28.34 -4.18
N ALA A 64 -9.03 -27.35 -4.70
CA ALA A 64 -7.93 -26.71 -3.99
C ALA A 64 -8.01 -25.21 -4.21
N PHE A 65 -7.63 -24.45 -3.19
CA PHE A 65 -7.28 -23.06 -3.41
C PHE A 65 -5.80 -22.86 -3.14
N LYS A 66 -5.15 -22.14 -4.05
CA LYS A 66 -3.79 -21.68 -3.89
C LYS A 66 -3.82 -20.26 -3.40
N MET A 67 -3.15 -20.01 -2.28
CA MET A 67 -2.83 -18.66 -1.85
C MET A 67 -1.85 -18.08 -2.86
N GLN A 68 -2.36 -17.23 -3.75
CA GLN A 68 -1.51 -16.34 -4.50
C GLN A 68 -1.21 -15.17 -3.57
N LYS A 69 0.03 -15.09 -3.09
CA LYS A 69 0.54 -13.85 -2.52
C LYS A 69 0.40 -12.80 -3.62
N GLY A 70 -0.58 -11.92 -3.49
CA GLY A 70 -0.73 -10.77 -4.38
C GLY A 70 0.63 -10.10 -4.48
N GLY A 71 1.01 -9.66 -5.68
CA GLY A 71 2.29 -8.99 -5.89
C GLY A 71 2.53 -8.01 -4.75
N LYS A 72 3.76 -8.02 -4.20
CA LYS A 72 4.29 -7.30 -3.03
C LYS A 72 4.07 -5.77 -3.03
N TYR A 73 3.29 -5.27 -3.98
CA TYR A 73 2.94 -3.90 -4.26
C TYR A 73 1.45 -3.67 -3.97
N PHE A 74 1.16 -2.90 -2.91
CA PHE A 74 -0.09 -2.16 -2.87
C PHE A 74 0.03 -1.01 -3.88
N TRP A 75 -0.29 -1.29 -5.13
CA TRP A 75 -0.55 -0.22 -6.09
C TRP A 75 -1.73 0.59 -5.56
N VAL A 76 -1.56 1.88 -5.30
CA VAL A 76 -2.71 2.80 -5.22
C VAL A 76 -3.19 3.10 -6.64
N SER A 77 -3.54 2.05 -7.38
CA SER A 77 -4.48 2.13 -8.49
C SER A 77 -5.67 1.29 -8.09
N SER A 78 -6.87 1.88 -7.99
CA SER A 78 -8.03 1.02 -7.73
C SER A 78 -8.30 0.13 -8.93
N ALA A 79 -8.75 -1.08 -8.64
CA ALA A 79 -9.17 -2.02 -9.66
C ALA A 79 -10.43 -1.57 -10.44
N LYS A 80 -11.10 -0.43 -10.13
CA LYS A 80 -12.18 0.22 -10.95
C LYS A 80 -12.93 1.45 -10.35
N GLN A 81 -12.65 1.97 -9.13
CA GLN A 81 -13.71 2.42 -8.20
C GLN A 81 -13.44 3.71 -7.39
N LYS A 82 -14.51 4.32 -6.84
CA LYS A 82 -14.50 5.58 -6.06
C LYS A 82 -13.52 5.47 -4.87
N ASP A 83 -12.67 6.51 -4.74
CA ASP A 83 -11.43 6.64 -3.95
C ASP A 83 -10.13 6.05 -4.54
N GLY A 84 -10.19 5.45 -5.73
CA GLY A 84 -9.04 5.10 -6.56
C GLY A 84 -8.54 6.19 -7.49
N ALA A 85 -7.24 6.19 -7.79
CA ALA A 85 -6.65 7.07 -8.80
C ALA A 85 -6.81 6.52 -10.23
N LYS A 86 -7.19 7.38 -11.19
CA LYS A 86 -7.07 7.13 -12.63
C LYS A 86 -6.48 8.36 -13.32
N SER A 87 -5.26 8.21 -13.83
CA SER A 87 -4.73 8.78 -15.08
C SER A 87 -3.20 8.62 -15.04
N GLN A 88 -2.64 7.78 -15.92
CA GLN A 88 -1.21 7.61 -16.21
C GLN A 88 -0.31 7.33 -14.98
N SER A 89 0.26 6.12 -14.92
CA SER A 89 1.12 5.56 -13.84
C SER A 89 0.70 5.85 -12.39
N PRO A 90 0.29 4.83 -11.61
CA PRO A 90 -0.17 5.04 -10.24
C PRO A 90 0.93 5.65 -9.36
N VAL A 91 0.60 6.78 -8.72
CA VAL A 91 1.34 7.25 -7.55
C VAL A 91 1.15 6.20 -6.45
N SER A 92 2.24 5.66 -5.95
CA SER A 92 2.23 4.81 -4.76
C SER A 92 2.19 5.71 -3.53
N VAL A 93 1.19 5.53 -2.66
CA VAL A 93 1.14 6.16 -1.34
C VAL A 93 1.61 5.13 -0.33
N VAL A 94 2.69 5.45 0.37
CA VAL A 94 3.28 4.57 1.39
C VAL A 94 3.18 5.32 2.72
N TYR A 95 2.23 4.90 3.53
CA TYR A 95 2.07 5.44 4.88
C TYR A 95 3.13 4.88 5.81
N ASN A 96 3.50 5.66 6.82
CA ASN A 96 4.31 5.18 7.92
C ASN A 96 3.74 3.91 8.58
N PRO A 97 4.59 3.04 9.16
CA PRO A 97 4.17 1.73 9.65
C PRO A 97 3.04 1.77 10.68
N GLU A 98 2.97 2.83 11.49
CA GLU A 98 1.93 2.98 12.51
C GLU A 98 0.53 3.16 11.93
N ILE A 99 0.44 3.85 10.79
CA ILE A 99 -0.82 4.05 10.07
C ILE A 99 -1.09 2.89 9.13
N ALA A 100 -0.06 2.34 8.47
CA ALA A 100 -0.20 1.25 7.51
C ALA A 100 -0.72 -0.05 8.16
N ARG A 101 -0.47 -0.28 9.45
CA ARG A 101 -0.94 -1.46 10.19
C ARG A 101 -2.40 -1.40 10.64
N LEU A 102 -3.07 -0.26 10.50
CA LEU A 102 -4.47 -0.08 10.93
C LEU A 102 -5.42 -0.84 9.99
N ASP A 103 -6.44 -1.49 10.56
CA ASP A 103 -7.48 -2.21 9.85
C ASP A 103 -8.72 -1.31 9.66
N PRO A 104 -8.98 -0.80 8.44
CA PRO A 104 -10.12 0.08 8.19
C PRO A 104 -11.48 -0.64 8.32
N THR A 105 -11.49 -1.98 8.43
CA THR A 105 -12.71 -2.79 8.58
C THR A 105 -12.97 -3.18 10.02
N LYS A 106 -12.04 -2.89 10.94
CA LYS A 106 -12.20 -3.20 12.36
C LYS A 106 -13.35 -2.39 12.95
N VAL A 107 -14.30 -3.11 13.54
CA VAL A 107 -15.48 -2.55 14.21
C VAL A 107 -15.37 -2.82 15.70
N ASP A 108 -15.58 -1.78 16.51
CA ASP A 108 -15.74 -1.92 17.95
C ASP A 108 -17.08 -2.65 18.24
N PRO A 109 -17.06 -3.80 18.95
CA PRO A 109 -18.23 -4.64 19.14
C PRO A 109 -19.30 -4.02 20.04
N ASN A 110 -18.93 -3.06 20.89
CA ASN A 110 -19.85 -2.42 21.83
C ASN A 110 -20.54 -1.19 21.22
N THR A 111 -19.86 -0.51 20.31
CA THR A 111 -20.32 0.77 19.73
C THR A 111 -20.67 0.68 18.24
N GLY A 112 -20.26 -0.39 17.55
CA GLY A 112 -20.45 -0.56 16.11
C GLY A 112 -19.60 0.38 15.24
N LYS A 113 -18.65 1.13 15.83
CA LYS A 113 -17.85 2.13 15.13
C LYS A 113 -16.55 1.56 14.56
N THR A 114 -16.12 2.12 13.42
CA THR A 114 -14.84 1.76 12.77
C THR A 114 -13.71 2.65 13.28
N THR A 115 -13.25 2.39 14.50
CA THR A 115 -12.31 3.26 15.23
C THR A 115 -10.98 3.46 14.49
N GLU A 116 -10.45 2.41 13.85
CA GLU A 116 -9.20 2.50 13.08
C GLU A 116 -9.40 3.20 11.72
N LEU A 117 -10.57 3.07 11.09
CA LEU A 117 -10.91 3.86 9.90
C LEU A 117 -10.98 5.36 10.22
N GLU A 118 -11.55 5.73 11.37
CA GLU A 118 -11.59 7.11 11.82
C GLU A 118 -10.17 7.66 12.07
N GLN A 119 -9.28 6.86 12.65
CA GLN A 119 -7.87 7.21 12.80
C GLN A 119 -7.17 7.45 11.45
N ILE A 120 -7.36 6.54 10.48
CA ILE A 120 -6.80 6.71 9.12
C ILE A 120 -7.32 8.00 8.47
N LYS A 121 -8.62 8.27 8.58
CA LYS A 121 -9.25 9.49 8.03
C LYS A 121 -8.76 10.77 8.72
N ALA A 122 -8.60 10.73 10.04
CA ALA A 122 -8.06 11.85 10.80
C ALA A 122 -6.60 12.11 10.39
N TYR A 123 -5.82 11.04 10.28
CA TYR A 123 -4.44 11.10 9.82
C TYR A 123 -4.35 11.69 8.41
N SER A 124 -5.16 11.23 7.45
CA SER A 124 -5.13 11.73 6.06
C SER A 124 -5.49 13.22 5.94
N LYS A 125 -6.28 13.76 6.87
CA LYS A 125 -6.69 15.17 6.91
C LYS A 125 -5.71 16.07 7.67
N LYS A 126 -4.78 15.50 8.45
CA LYS A 126 -3.81 16.29 9.21
C LYS A 126 -2.79 16.95 8.27
N PRO A 127 -2.52 18.26 8.39
CA PRO A 127 -1.40 18.91 7.72
C PRO A 127 -0.09 18.16 8.00
N LYS A 128 0.65 17.78 6.96
CA LYS A 128 1.85 16.96 7.12
C LYS A 128 2.93 17.21 6.08
N ALA A 129 4.14 16.81 6.42
CA ALA A 129 5.24 16.65 5.48
C ALA A 129 5.24 15.22 4.89
N VAL A 130 5.62 15.09 3.62
CA VAL A 130 5.80 13.78 2.95
C VAL A 130 7.07 13.76 2.12
N TRP A 131 7.58 12.57 1.86
CA TRP A 131 8.70 12.33 0.97
C TRP A 131 8.23 12.04 -0.46
N LEU A 132 8.98 12.49 -1.46
CA LEU A 132 8.81 12.10 -2.86
C LEU A 132 10.03 11.33 -3.35
N THR A 133 9.81 10.18 -3.98
CA THR A 133 10.87 9.35 -4.54
C THR A 133 10.42 8.60 -5.80
N GLU A 134 11.30 7.79 -6.37
CA GLU A 134 10.99 6.86 -7.46
C GLU A 134 10.74 5.45 -6.93
N GLY A 135 9.74 4.77 -7.48
CA GLY A 135 9.48 3.37 -7.19
C GLY A 135 8.87 3.10 -5.81
N GLY A 136 7.73 2.38 -5.80
CA GLY A 136 7.02 2.06 -4.55
C GLY A 136 7.82 1.19 -3.58
N LEU A 137 8.71 0.31 -4.07
CA LEU A 137 9.51 -0.56 -3.21
C LEU A 137 10.51 0.22 -2.35
N LYS A 138 11.21 1.18 -2.97
CA LYS A 138 12.15 2.06 -2.26
C LYS A 138 11.43 2.85 -1.18
N ALA A 139 10.26 3.40 -1.53
CA ALA A 139 9.41 4.09 -0.58
C ALA A 139 9.06 3.21 0.62
N ILE A 140 8.59 1.98 0.42
CA ILE A 140 8.26 1.04 1.53
C ILE A 140 9.46 0.85 2.46
N ILE A 141 10.61 0.47 1.92
CA ILE A 141 11.82 0.23 2.71
C ILE A 141 12.24 1.51 3.45
N ALA A 142 12.27 2.65 2.76
CA ALA A 142 12.65 3.92 3.36
C ALA A 142 11.74 4.31 4.53
N THR A 143 10.43 4.07 4.39
CA THR A 143 9.44 4.41 5.42
C THR A 143 9.66 3.63 6.72
N ASP A 144 10.05 2.36 6.62
CA ASP A 144 10.33 1.51 7.79
C ASP A 144 11.58 1.96 8.56
N TYR A 145 12.57 2.53 7.86
CA TYR A 145 13.83 2.96 8.46
C TYR A 145 13.83 4.41 8.95
N LEU A 146 12.89 5.25 8.50
CA LEU A 146 12.80 6.65 8.95
C LEU A 146 12.77 6.79 10.49
N PRO A 147 11.94 6.04 11.25
CA PRO A 147 11.93 6.11 12.73
C PRO A 147 13.21 5.62 13.39
N MET A 148 14.01 4.81 12.70
CA MET A 148 15.31 4.33 13.20
C MET A 148 16.44 5.34 12.98
N ARG A 149 16.24 6.29 12.05
CA ARG A 149 17.27 7.26 11.62
C ARG A 149 17.01 8.67 12.14
N PHE A 150 15.75 9.00 12.42
CA PHE A 150 15.36 10.35 12.80
C PHE A 150 14.46 10.32 14.02
N ASN A 151 14.63 11.30 14.89
CA ASN A 151 13.76 11.47 16.05
C ASN A 151 12.40 12.09 15.65
N GLN A 152 11.46 12.12 16.59
CA GLN A 152 10.10 12.58 16.34
C GLN A 152 10.04 14.02 15.81
N GLN A 153 10.86 14.93 16.34
CA GLN A 153 10.89 16.35 15.95
C GLN A 153 11.38 16.49 14.50
N GLN A 154 12.42 15.73 14.14
CA GLN A 154 12.91 15.68 12.76
C GLN A 154 11.84 15.11 11.82
N LEU A 155 11.16 14.02 12.21
CA LEU A 155 10.10 13.39 11.41
C LEU A 155 8.86 14.28 11.22
N ASP A 156 8.52 15.13 12.18
CA ASP A 156 7.45 16.13 12.03
C ASP A 156 7.77 17.17 10.96
N VAL A 157 9.06 17.48 10.78
CA VAL A 157 9.54 18.39 9.72
C VAL A 157 9.68 17.63 8.41
N ILE A 158 10.43 16.52 8.37
CA ILE A 158 10.82 15.86 7.13
C ILE A 158 9.74 14.95 6.54
N GLY A 159 8.77 14.54 7.36
CA GLY A 159 7.70 13.67 6.95
C GLY A 159 8.01 12.22 7.27
N ARG A 160 6.92 11.44 7.36
CA ARG A 160 6.93 10.01 7.68
C ARG A 160 6.34 9.13 6.59
N ASP A 161 5.63 9.73 5.64
CA ASP A 161 5.00 9.02 4.53
C ASP A 161 5.78 9.30 3.25
N PHE A 162 5.71 8.38 2.29
CA PHE A 162 6.26 8.55 0.96
C PHE A 162 5.17 8.56 -0.11
N LEU A 163 5.37 9.38 -1.14
CA LEU A 163 4.75 9.21 -2.45
C LEU A 163 5.81 8.80 -3.46
N ALA A 164 5.51 7.81 -4.29
CA ALA A 164 6.43 7.35 -5.33
C ALA A 164 5.76 7.22 -6.70
N VAL A 165 6.51 7.56 -7.75
CA VAL A 165 6.12 7.36 -9.16
C VAL A 165 7.16 6.53 -9.90
N GLY A 166 6.79 5.93 -11.03
CA GLY A 166 7.71 5.20 -11.90
C GLY A 166 8.58 6.13 -12.75
N GLY A 167 9.54 6.82 -12.13
CA GLY A 167 10.49 7.71 -12.81
C GLY A 167 10.15 9.20 -12.73
N VAL A 168 11.18 10.05 -12.71
CA VAL A 168 11.07 11.50 -12.47
C VAL A 168 10.20 12.23 -13.50
N SER A 169 10.11 11.78 -14.75
CA SER A 169 9.29 12.43 -15.78
C SER A 169 7.79 12.45 -15.45
N GLN A 170 7.36 11.62 -14.51
CA GLN A 170 5.98 11.46 -14.06
C GLN A 170 5.65 12.32 -12.82
N TYR A 171 6.45 13.35 -12.54
CA TYR A 171 6.32 14.18 -11.33
C TYR A 171 4.95 14.90 -11.18
N SER A 172 4.26 15.20 -12.29
CA SER A 172 2.97 15.89 -12.26
C SER A 172 1.87 15.06 -11.58
N HIS A 173 2.03 13.73 -11.56
CA HIS A 173 1.08 12.81 -10.93
C HIS A 173 1.01 12.98 -9.40
N PHE A 174 2.02 13.58 -8.76
CA PHE A 174 1.97 13.85 -7.32
C PHE A 174 0.92 14.87 -6.92
N LEU A 175 0.64 15.89 -7.76
CA LEU A 175 -0.18 17.04 -7.35
C LEU A 175 -1.57 16.67 -6.81
N PRO A 176 -2.36 15.80 -7.49
CA PRO A 176 -3.65 15.38 -6.96
C PRO A 176 -3.54 14.70 -5.59
N MET A 177 -2.48 13.92 -5.38
CA MET A 177 -2.28 13.17 -4.14
C MET A 177 -1.79 14.06 -2.99
N LEU A 178 -0.87 14.99 -3.27
CA LEU A 178 -0.41 15.99 -2.30
C LEU A 178 -1.60 16.79 -1.74
N LYS A 179 -2.51 17.21 -2.62
CA LYS A 179 -3.75 17.89 -2.22
C LYS A 179 -4.68 16.97 -1.41
N LYS A 180 -4.86 15.72 -1.85
CA LYS A 180 -5.74 14.74 -1.17
C LYS A 180 -5.26 14.40 0.26
N LEU A 181 -3.96 14.39 0.49
CA LEU A 181 -3.33 14.03 1.77
C LEU A 181 -3.04 15.23 2.68
N ASN A 182 -3.54 16.42 2.33
CA ASN A 182 -3.31 17.67 3.05
C ASN A 182 -1.81 17.94 3.33
N VAL A 183 -0.98 17.75 2.30
CA VAL A 183 0.46 17.95 2.41
C VAL A 183 0.78 19.44 2.43
N THR A 184 1.67 19.86 3.33
CA THR A 184 2.12 21.26 3.47
C THR A 184 3.59 21.46 3.10
N SER A 185 4.38 20.40 3.21
CA SER A 185 5.79 20.42 2.82
C SER A 185 6.24 19.08 2.25
N VAL A 186 7.30 19.14 1.46
CA VAL A 186 7.79 18.00 0.70
C VAL A 186 9.28 17.84 0.91
N THR A 187 9.70 16.62 1.21
CA THR A 187 11.10 16.19 1.15
C THR A 187 11.33 15.41 -0.13
N THR A 188 12.20 15.88 -1.01
CA THR A 188 12.52 15.21 -2.27
C THR A 188 13.75 14.33 -2.09
N ALA A 189 13.65 13.05 -2.48
CA ALA A 189 14.68 12.03 -2.34
C ALA A 189 14.71 11.12 -3.58
N TYR A 190 15.08 11.72 -4.71
CA TYR A 190 15.29 11.02 -5.97
C TYR A 190 16.69 10.38 -6.01
N ASP A 191 16.83 9.28 -6.77
CA ASP A 191 18.12 8.59 -6.93
C ASP A 191 19.22 9.56 -7.30
N MET A 192 20.39 9.42 -6.66
CA MET A 192 21.51 10.35 -6.83
C MET A 192 22.11 10.33 -8.24
N ASP A 193 21.69 9.40 -9.12
CA ASP A 193 22.07 9.37 -10.53
C ASP A 193 21.55 10.57 -11.34
N PHE A 194 20.61 11.36 -10.78
CA PHE A 194 20.31 12.69 -11.31
C PHE A 194 21.58 13.56 -11.40
N GLN A 195 22.62 13.32 -10.58
CA GLN A 195 23.84 14.11 -10.63
C GLN A 195 24.65 13.91 -11.91
N GLU A 196 24.47 12.79 -12.60
CA GLU A 196 25.22 12.43 -13.80
C GLU A 196 24.39 12.60 -15.08
N ASN A 197 23.06 12.46 -15.00
CA ASN A 197 22.17 12.53 -16.16
C ASN A 197 21.45 13.89 -16.29
N GLN A 198 21.79 14.66 -17.32
CA GLN A 198 21.21 15.99 -17.57
C GLN A 198 19.67 15.96 -17.75
N GLN A 199 19.12 14.94 -18.41
CA GLN A 199 17.67 14.83 -18.60
C GLN A 199 16.95 14.62 -17.26
N VAL A 200 17.54 13.83 -16.36
CA VAL A 200 17.01 13.60 -15.01
C VAL A 200 17.09 14.90 -14.20
N LYS A 201 18.19 15.67 -14.29
CA LYS A 201 18.30 17.01 -13.67
C LYS A 201 17.19 17.94 -14.12
N ASP A 202 16.89 17.98 -15.41
CA ASP A 202 15.90 18.91 -15.95
C ASP A 202 14.48 18.54 -15.54
N ASN A 203 14.15 17.25 -15.52
CA ASN A 203 12.88 16.78 -14.97
C ASN A 203 12.77 17.06 -13.47
N TYR A 204 13.86 16.90 -12.73
CA TYR A 204 13.91 17.21 -11.30
C TYR A 204 13.71 18.71 -11.04
N ARG A 205 14.38 19.58 -11.78
CA ARG A 205 14.15 21.04 -11.71
C ARG A 205 12.70 21.42 -11.99
N LYS A 206 12.06 20.76 -12.97
CA LYS A 206 10.64 20.97 -13.27
C LYS A 206 9.74 20.53 -12.11
N LEU A 207 10.03 19.39 -11.47
CA LEU A 207 9.34 18.97 -10.24
C LEU A 207 9.45 20.04 -9.14
N LEU A 208 10.66 20.51 -8.84
CA LEU A 208 10.88 21.51 -7.79
C LEU A 208 10.15 22.82 -8.10
N LYS A 209 10.20 23.28 -9.36
CA LYS A 209 9.46 24.46 -9.82
C LYS A 209 7.95 24.27 -9.66
N MET A 210 7.43 23.12 -10.07
CA MET A 210 6.01 22.79 -9.94
C MET A 210 5.57 22.81 -8.47
N LEU A 211 6.34 22.18 -7.56
CA LEU A 211 6.02 22.17 -6.12
C LEU A 211 5.97 23.58 -5.55
N LYS A 212 6.97 24.42 -5.85
CA LYS A 212 7.01 25.82 -5.40
C LYS A 212 5.84 26.65 -5.95
N GLN A 213 5.50 26.48 -7.24
CA GLN A 213 4.37 27.16 -7.86
C GLN A 213 3.03 26.82 -7.20
N HIS A 214 2.92 25.65 -6.57
CA HIS A 214 1.74 25.23 -5.82
C HIS A 214 1.83 25.53 -4.32
N GLY A 215 2.85 26.27 -3.87
CA GLY A 215 2.97 26.77 -2.50
C GLY A 215 3.51 25.77 -1.48
N TYR A 216 4.06 24.63 -1.91
CA TYR A 216 4.68 23.68 -1.00
C TYR A 216 6.05 24.17 -0.53
N LYS A 217 6.35 24.04 0.77
CA LYS A 217 7.73 24.17 1.26
C LYS A 217 8.52 22.95 0.79
N VAL A 218 9.67 23.16 0.16
CA VAL A 218 10.44 22.06 -0.43
C VAL A 218 11.79 21.93 0.26
N ARG A 219 12.09 20.70 0.68
CA ARG A 219 13.41 20.27 1.13
C ARG A 219 13.96 19.24 0.17
N PHE A 220 15.27 19.31 0.02
CA PHE A 220 16.03 18.40 -0.78
C PHE A 220 16.91 17.54 0.12
N ALA A 221 16.73 16.21 0.05
CA ALA A 221 17.55 15.24 0.73
C ALA A 221 18.73 14.84 -0.17
N ASN A 222 19.95 14.98 0.34
CA ASN A 222 21.18 14.53 -0.30
C ASN A 222 21.92 13.54 0.58
N TRP A 223 22.61 12.60 -0.04
CA TRP A 223 23.55 11.71 0.62
C TRP A 223 24.74 11.46 -0.29
N ASP A 224 25.73 10.75 0.22
CA ASP A 224 26.94 10.41 -0.50
C ASP A 224 26.64 9.34 -1.57
N LEU A 225 26.64 9.74 -2.86
CA LEU A 225 26.38 8.87 -4.00
C LEU A 225 27.33 7.66 -4.05
N SER A 226 28.57 7.80 -3.56
CA SER A 226 29.54 6.69 -3.55
C SER A 226 29.13 5.55 -2.60
N LYS A 227 28.24 5.82 -1.64
CA LYS A 227 27.83 4.87 -0.60
C LYS A 227 26.44 4.27 -0.84
N ALA A 228 25.54 5.00 -1.50
CA ALA A 228 24.20 4.54 -1.83
C ALA A 228 23.62 5.27 -3.04
N LYS A 229 22.94 4.52 -3.92
CA LYS A 229 22.26 5.09 -5.08
C LYS A 229 20.87 5.60 -4.73
N GLY A 230 20.07 4.78 -4.04
CA GLY A 230 18.71 5.10 -3.62
C GLY A 230 18.61 5.58 -2.17
N ILE A 231 17.51 6.25 -1.83
CA ILE A 231 17.22 6.68 -0.46
C ILE A 231 17.00 5.48 0.48
N ASP A 232 16.42 4.40 -0.02
CA ASP A 232 16.24 3.14 0.69
C ASP A 232 17.59 2.54 1.10
N ASP A 233 18.53 2.44 0.16
CA ASP A 233 19.90 1.99 0.45
C ASP A 233 20.58 2.89 1.49
N ALA A 234 20.42 4.21 1.35
CA ALA A 234 21.02 5.18 2.26
C ALA A 234 20.51 5.01 3.71
N LEU A 235 19.20 4.90 3.88
CA LEU A 235 18.57 4.70 5.18
C LEU A 235 18.89 3.33 5.77
N VAL A 236 18.91 2.26 4.96
CA VAL A 236 19.28 0.92 5.42
C VAL A 236 20.72 0.90 5.94
N LYS A 237 21.65 1.48 5.18
CA LYS A 237 23.08 1.53 5.55
C LYS A 237 23.41 2.55 6.64
N GLY A 238 22.47 3.42 7.01
CA GLY A 238 22.70 4.46 8.02
C GLY A 238 23.60 5.58 7.53
N ILE A 239 23.57 5.85 6.24
CA ILE A 239 24.28 6.97 5.63
C ILE A 239 23.57 8.26 6.06
N GLU A 240 24.35 9.27 6.42
CA GLU A 240 23.84 10.56 6.81
C GLU A 240 23.11 11.26 5.66
N ILE A 241 21.90 11.75 5.93
CA ILE A 241 21.09 12.49 4.98
C ILE A 241 21.15 13.98 5.31
N ASN A 242 21.66 14.76 4.37
CA ASN A 242 21.74 16.20 4.45
C ASN A 242 20.49 16.84 3.83
N PHE A 243 19.84 17.76 4.55
CA PHE A 243 18.66 18.45 4.07
C PHE A 243 18.97 19.89 3.70
N LYS A 244 18.48 20.33 2.54
CA LYS A 244 18.53 21.73 2.11
C LYS A 244 17.14 22.24 1.79
N GLU A 245 16.70 23.29 2.48
CA GLU A 245 15.49 24.04 2.11
C GLU A 245 15.75 24.88 0.87
N ILE A 246 14.76 24.92 -0.03
CA ILE A 246 14.84 25.67 -1.28
C ILE A 246 13.60 26.49 -1.54
#